data_AF-A0A3S3R4S0-F1
#
_entry.id   AF-A0A3S3R4S0-F1
#
_cell.length_a   1.000
_cell.length_b   1.000
_cell.length_c   1.000
_cell.angle_alpha   90.00
_cell.angle_beta   90.00
_cell.angle_gamma   90.00
#
_symmetry.space_group_name_H-M   'P 1'
#
loop_
_entity.id
_entity.type
_entity.pdbx_description
1 polymer ?
#
loop_
_entity_poly.entity_id
_entity_poly.type
_entity_poly.pdbx_seq_one_letter_code
_entity_poly.pdbx_strand_id
1 'polypeptide(L)'
;MSISKDWEFVKVVTDGEPFFINGVGIWENEWKNTDQSIYILDPVYHRPYTLPIYEISADGKTITFAATEFSNCVWGVYIPVASHYVIGYIH
;
A
#
# COMPACT_ATOMS: atom_id res chain seq x y z
N MET A 1 13.22 5.84 -15.52
CA MET A 1 12.57 5.94 -14.20
C MET A 1 13.52 5.43 -13.13
N SER A 2 13.57 6.07 -11.96
CA SER A 2 14.33 5.58 -10.81
C SER A 2 13.43 4.74 -9.92
N ILE A 3 13.96 3.66 -9.34
CA ILE A 3 13.22 2.81 -8.39
C ILE A 3 12.86 3.65 -7.16
N SER A 4 11.60 3.60 -6.76
CA SER A 4 11.07 4.22 -5.55
C SER A 4 11.58 3.42 -4.34
N LYS A 5 12.68 3.88 -3.73
CA LYS A 5 13.30 3.24 -2.56
C LYS A 5 12.58 3.55 -1.26
N ASP A 6 11.70 4.54 -1.28
CA ASP A 6 10.94 5.00 -0.11
C ASP A 6 9.67 4.19 0.12
N TRP A 7 9.52 3.03 -0.52
CA TRP A 7 8.34 2.19 -0.46
C TRP A 7 8.72 0.73 -0.20
N GLU A 8 7.97 0.11 0.71
CA GLU A 8 8.20 -1.26 1.14
C GLU A 8 6.96 -2.11 0.90
N PHE A 9 7.21 -3.34 0.45
CA PHE A 9 6.16 -4.36 0.36
C PHE A 9 5.74 -4.77 1.77
N VAL A 10 4.44 -4.71 2.05
CA VAL A 10 3.91 -5.10 3.35
C VAL A 10 3.39 -6.53 3.33
N LYS A 11 2.39 -6.77 2.49
CA LYS A 11 1.77 -8.10 2.34
C LYS A 11 0.92 -8.18 1.08
N VAL A 12 0.58 -9.42 0.74
CA VAL A 12 -0.56 -9.71 -0.13
C VAL A 12 -1.81 -9.83 0.75
N VAL A 13 -2.88 -9.15 0.37
CA VAL A 13 -4.21 -9.25 1.00
C VAL A 13 -5.21 -9.71 -0.04
N THR A 14 -6.17 -10.53 0.36
CA THR A 14 -7.35 -10.80 -0.46
C THR A 14 -8.40 -9.73 -0.24
N ASP A 15 -9.20 -9.44 -1.27
CA ASP A 15 -10.37 -8.58 -1.16
C ASP A 15 -11.27 -9.06 0.00
N GLY A 16 -11.66 -8.12 0.85
CA GLY A 16 -12.47 -8.40 2.04
C GLY A 16 -11.72 -9.00 3.24
N GLU A 17 -10.43 -9.37 3.13
CA GLU A 17 -9.64 -9.76 4.31
C GLU A 17 -9.32 -8.53 5.17
N PRO A 18 -9.67 -8.51 6.46
CA PRO A 18 -9.41 -7.36 7.33
C PRO A 18 -7.93 -6.98 7.31
N PHE A 19 -7.65 -5.75 6.87
CA PHE A 19 -6.31 -5.21 6.84
C PHE A 19 -6.32 -3.73 7.20
N PHE A 20 -5.47 -3.36 8.14
CA PHE A 20 -5.43 -2.04 8.75
C PHE A 20 -4.05 -1.43 8.59
N ILE A 21 -4.01 -0.19 8.11
CA ILE A 21 -2.80 0.62 8.07
C ILE A 21 -2.99 1.73 9.10
N ASN A 22 -2.13 1.79 10.13
CA ASN A 22 -2.24 2.76 11.23
C ASN A 22 -3.63 2.79 11.91
N GLY A 23 -4.29 1.61 12.00
CA GLY A 23 -5.63 1.45 12.57
C GLY A 23 -6.78 1.82 11.63
N VAL A 24 -6.51 2.23 10.39
CA VAL A 24 -7.51 2.52 9.36
C VAL A 24 -7.68 1.29 8.47
N GLY A 25 -8.89 0.74 8.43
CA GLY A 25 -9.23 -0.44 7.61
C GLY A 25 -9.27 -0.07 6.14
N ILE A 26 -8.44 -0.71 5.30
CA ILE A 26 -8.34 -0.29 3.90
C ILE A 26 -9.63 -0.61 3.12
N TRP A 27 -10.29 -1.73 3.40
CA TRP A 27 -11.50 -2.15 2.68
C TRP A 27 -12.79 -1.47 3.15
N GLU A 28 -12.75 -0.93 4.37
CA GLU A 28 -13.90 -0.26 4.99
C GLU A 28 -14.01 1.20 4.56
N ASN A 29 -13.01 1.71 3.83
CA ASN A 29 -12.90 3.10 3.43
C ASN A 29 -12.68 3.25 1.93
N GLU A 30 -13.10 4.39 1.37
CA GLU A 30 -12.90 4.70 -0.05
C GLU A 30 -11.43 5.01 -0.35
N TRP A 31 -10.89 4.36 -1.38
CA TRP A 31 -9.54 4.63 -1.87
C TRP A 31 -9.58 5.79 -2.85
N LYS A 32 -8.99 6.91 -2.47
CA LYS A 32 -8.81 8.05 -3.36
C LYS A 32 -7.52 7.88 -4.14
N ASN A 33 -7.62 7.79 -5.46
CA ASN A 33 -6.44 7.82 -6.32
C ASN A 33 -5.80 9.23 -6.27
N THR A 34 -4.48 9.29 -6.13
CA THR A 34 -3.74 10.56 -6.08
C THR A 34 -3.20 11.00 -7.44
N ASP A 35 -3.46 10.23 -8.50
CA ASP A 35 -2.85 10.35 -9.83
C ASP A 35 -1.32 10.20 -9.83
N GLN A 36 -0.75 9.76 -8.70
CA GLN A 36 0.67 9.46 -8.56
C GLN A 36 0.90 7.96 -8.61
N SER A 37 2.14 7.57 -8.90
CA SER A 37 2.52 6.16 -8.95
C SER A 37 3.95 5.97 -8.51
N ILE A 38 4.23 4.79 -7.94
CA ILE A 38 5.58 4.36 -7.61
C ILE A 38 6.09 3.38 -8.66
N TYR A 39 7.42 3.37 -8.81
CA TYR A 39 8.10 2.45 -9.70
C TYR A 39 8.96 1.51 -8.86
N ILE A 40 8.57 0.24 -8.78
CA ILE A 40 9.28 -0.76 -7.99
C ILE A 40 9.79 -1.88 -8.89
N LEU A 41 10.76 -2.65 -8.39
CA LEU A 41 11.07 -3.96 -8.94
C LEU A 41 10.37 -5.00 -8.07
N ASP A 42 9.67 -5.95 -8.69
CA ASP A 42 9.15 -7.07 -7.91
C ASP A 42 10.32 -7.85 -7.27
N PRO A 43 10.17 -8.32 -6.03
CA PRO A 43 11.27 -8.92 -5.28
C PRO A 43 11.70 -10.31 -5.82
N VAL A 44 10.88 -10.96 -6.66
CA VAL A 44 11.10 -12.34 -7.12
C VAL A 44 11.73 -12.37 -8.51
N TYR A 45 11.18 -11.61 -9.46
CA TYR A 45 11.58 -11.60 -10.86
C TYR A 45 12.31 -10.32 -11.28
N HIS A 46 12.50 -9.36 -10.35
CA HIS A 46 13.11 -8.05 -10.60
C HIS A 46 12.52 -7.31 -11.81
N ARG A 47 11.23 -7.53 -12.07
CA ARG A 47 10.51 -6.86 -13.14
C ARG A 47 9.99 -5.52 -12.67
N PRO A 48 10.05 -4.48 -13.53
CA PRO A 48 9.53 -3.19 -13.17
C PRO A 48 8.01 -3.17 -13.16
N TYR A 49 7.43 -2.65 -12.08
CA TYR A 49 6.01 -2.39 -11.93
C TYR A 49 5.77 -0.93 -11.58
N THR A 50 4.77 -0.35 -12.25
CA THR A 50 4.20 0.94 -11.88
C THR A 50 2.95 0.68 -11.07
N LEU A 51 2.93 1.15 -9.82
CA LEU A 51 1.81 0.95 -8.90
C LEU A 51 1.15 2.29 -8.59
N PRO A 52 -0.17 2.43 -8.73
CA PRO A 52 -0.87 3.64 -8.34
C PRO A 52 -0.80 3.85 -6.82
N ILE A 53 -0.72 5.11 -6.42
CA ILE A 53 -0.80 5.53 -5.02
C ILE A 53 -2.24 5.90 -4.70
N TYR A 54 -2.68 5.44 -3.54
CA TYR A 54 -3.99 5.73 -2.97
C TYR A 54 -3.85 6.38 -1.61
N GLU A 55 -4.85 7.19 -1.29
CA GLU A 55 -5.05 7.75 0.03
C GLU A 55 -6.42 7.38 0.57
N ILE A 56 -6.46 7.10 1.87
CA ILE A 56 -7.70 7.00 2.63
C ILE A 56 -7.69 8.11 3.66
N SER A 57 -8.78 8.86 3.73
CA SER A 57 -9.02 9.85 4.80
C SER A 57 -10.15 9.36 5.70
N ALA A 58 -9.80 8.98 6.94
CA ALA A 58 -10.73 8.44 7.93
C ALA A 58 -10.39 8.96 9.33
N ASP A 59 -11.40 9.31 10.13
CA ASP A 59 -11.25 9.76 11.53
C ASP A 59 -10.19 10.88 11.73
N GLY A 60 -10.12 11.83 10.79
CA GLY A 60 -9.14 12.92 10.83
C GLY A 60 -7.69 12.49 10.55
N LYS A 61 -7.47 11.25 10.13
CA LYS A 61 -6.19 10.71 9.68
C LYS A 61 -6.21 10.53 8.17
N THR A 62 -5.06 10.73 7.54
CA THR A 62 -4.82 10.35 6.15
C THR A 62 -3.73 9.29 6.13
N ILE A 63 -4.02 8.15 5.51
CA ILE A 63 -3.03 7.12 5.23
C ILE A 63 -2.75 7.09 3.73
N THR A 64 -1.51 6.85 3.37
CA THR A 64 -1.05 6.75 1.99
C THR A 64 -0.44 5.37 1.79
N PHE A 65 -0.85 4.68 0.73
CA PHE A 65 -0.34 3.36 0.38
C PHE A 65 -0.40 3.18 -1.15
N ALA A 66 0.39 2.27 -1.69
CA ALA A 66 0.31 1.87 -3.08
C ALA A 66 -0.22 0.44 -3.15
N ALA A 67 -1.11 0.18 -4.10
CA ALA A 67 -1.75 -1.11 -4.22
C ALA A 67 -1.96 -1.48 -5.68
N THR A 68 -1.86 -2.78 -5.97
CA THR A 68 -2.22 -3.31 -7.29
C THR A 68 -2.78 -4.71 -7.15
N GLU A 69 -3.64 -5.08 -8.08
CA GLU A 69 -4.19 -6.42 -8.18
C GLU A 69 -3.17 -7.33 -8.91
N PHE A 70 -2.67 -8.37 -8.22
CA PHE A 70 -1.79 -9.38 -8.81
C PHE A 70 -2.58 -10.53 -9.46
N SER A 71 -3.75 -10.84 -8.90
CA SER A 71 -4.69 -11.82 -9.40
C SER A 71 -6.09 -11.44 -8.92
N ASN A 72 -7.13 -12.03 -9.48
CA ASN A 72 -8.52 -11.69 -9.14
C ASN A 72 -8.73 -11.67 -7.62
N CYS A 73 -9.09 -10.52 -7.07
CA CYS A 73 -9.29 -10.28 -5.63
C CYS A 73 -8.02 -10.48 -4.76
N VAL A 74 -6.82 -10.44 -5.34
CA VAL A 74 -5.54 -10.60 -4.64
C VAL A 74 -4.69 -9.36 -4.88
N TRP A 75 -4.48 -8.58 -3.82
CA TRP A 75 -3.85 -7.27 -3.87
C TRP A 75 -2.50 -7.26 -3.17
N GLY A 76 -1.47 -6.75 -3.86
CA GLY A 76 -0.19 -6.43 -3.25
C GLY A 76 -0.22 -5.02 -2.68
N VAL A 77 0.09 -4.87 -1.39
CA VAL A 77 0.07 -3.57 -0.70
C VAL A 77 1.49 -3.16 -0.31
N TYR A 78 1.78 -1.88 -0.58
CA TYR A 78 3.04 -1.22 -0.30
C TYR A 78 2.79 0.05 0.51
N ILE A 79 3.66 0.34 1.47
CA ILE A 79 3.60 1.57 2.27
C ILE A 79 4.88 2.38 2.14
N PRO A 80 4.82 3.70 2.34
CA PRO A 80 6.03 4.50 2.44
C PRO A 80 6.89 4.05 3.64
N VAL A 81 8.21 4.02 3.49
CA VAL A 81 9.16 3.70 4.58
C VAL A 81 9.00 4.66 5.77
N ALA A 82 8.66 5.92 5.49
CA ALA A 82 8.32 6.90 6.52
C ALA A 82 7.12 6.46 7.39
N SER A 83 6.21 5.66 6.83
CA SER A 83 5.05 5.11 7.53
C SER A 83 5.39 3.90 8.41
N HIS A 84 6.54 3.23 8.18
CA HIS A 84 7.00 2.11 9.01
C HIS A 84 7.29 2.53 10.46
N TYR A 85 7.66 3.79 10.69
CA TYR A 85 7.86 4.32 12.05
C TYR A 85 6.56 4.40 12.89
N VAL A 86 5.38 4.27 12.28
CA VAL A 86 4.07 4.40 12.95
C VAL A 86 3.36 3.06 13.18
N ILE A 87 3.75 2.00 12.45
CA ILE A 87 3.38 0.61 12.77
C ILE A 87 4.23 0.09 13.92
N GLY A 88 4.14 0.76 15.07
CA GLY A 88 4.61 0.23 16.33
C GLY A 88 3.84 -1.05 16.64
N TYR A 89 4.56 -2.16 16.78
CA TYR A 89 4.06 -3.39 17.37
C TYR A 89 3.40 -3.05 18.71
N ILE A 90 2.07 -3.15 18.79
CA ILE A 90 1.40 -3.33 20.07
C ILE A 90 1.76 -4.74 20.55
N HIS A 91 2.59 -4.81 21.59
CA HIS A 91 2.86 -6.02 22.38
C HIS A 91 1.70 -6.27 23.35
#